data_AF-A0A739B098-F1
#
_entry.id   AF-A0A739B098-F1
#
_cell.length_a   1.000
_cell.length_b   1.000
_cell.length_c   1.000
_cell.angle_alpha   90.00
_cell.angle_beta   90.00
_cell.angle_gamma   90.00
#
_symmetry.space_group_name_H-M   'P 1'
#
loop_
_entity.id
_entity.type
_entity.pdbx_description
1 polymer ?
#
loop_
_entity_poly.entity_id
_entity_poly.type
_entity_poly.pdbx_seq_one_letter_code
_entity_poly.pdbx_strand_id
1 'polypeptide(L)'
;MSENKSFSTAVPAVRITDSGLNVPDEADILSGRLSDFSGALGGAMSTSLSSPQGQLASSESAIIADKNDQLLYIVNQVNPDFSSGRFQDAIGKIYFLERRGATGTTVTATCTGLVGTLIPAGSMAQDEAGYKYVSLSDATIGASGQVDVVFLNLSTGPVGCPAGTLNKIYKAIPGWSGVTNASAGVPGSDEETRADFENRRRNSVARNARNILEAIRGEILSTVENVVDVYVTHNPKKTE
;
A
#
# COMPACT_ATOMS: atom_id res chain seq x y z
N MET A 1 31.93 -12.06 1.50
CA MET A 1 31.98 -11.51 0.12
C MET A 1 33.44 -11.29 -0.20
N SER A 2 34.00 -12.16 -1.04
CA SER A 2 35.45 -12.28 -1.27
C SER A 2 35.98 -11.17 -2.17
N GLU A 3 37.15 -10.67 -1.76
CA GLU A 3 38.18 -9.96 -2.53
C GLU A 3 37.75 -9.27 -3.83
N ASN A 4 37.42 -7.99 -3.71
CA ASN A 4 37.43 -7.08 -4.84
C ASN A 4 38.84 -6.50 -4.95
N LYS A 5 39.42 -6.53 -6.15
CA LYS A 5 40.65 -5.83 -6.54
C LYS A 5 40.64 -4.44 -5.90
N SER A 6 41.64 -4.06 -5.09
CA SER A 6 41.61 -2.81 -4.33
C SER A 6 41.80 -1.60 -5.27
N PHE A 7 40.73 -1.17 -5.92
CA PHE A 7 40.65 0.17 -6.46
C PHE A 7 40.60 1.13 -5.27
N SER A 8 41.62 1.97 -5.14
CA SER A 8 41.63 3.04 -4.14
C SER A 8 40.89 4.23 -4.72
N THR A 9 39.94 4.78 -3.97
CA THR A 9 39.22 6.02 -4.31
C THR A 9 39.32 6.98 -3.13
N ALA A 10 39.40 8.27 -3.42
CA ALA A 10 39.30 9.35 -2.44
C ALA A 10 37.83 9.67 -2.08
N VAL A 11 36.85 9.06 -2.75
CA VAL A 11 35.43 9.18 -2.39
C VAL A 11 35.19 8.50 -1.04
N PRO A 12 34.63 9.20 -0.04
CA PRO A 12 34.29 8.59 1.24
C PRO A 12 33.29 7.44 1.05
N ALA A 13 33.56 6.32 1.71
CA ALA A 13 32.64 5.18 1.71
C ALA A 13 31.49 5.38 2.70
N VAL A 14 30.33 4.83 2.36
CA VAL A 14 29.19 4.68 3.29
C VAL A 14 29.62 3.79 4.47
N ARG A 15 29.20 4.16 5.69
CA ARG A 15 29.53 3.42 6.91
C ARG A 15 28.26 2.91 7.60
N ILE A 16 28.27 1.65 8.01
CA ILE A 16 27.24 1.09 8.87
C ILE A 16 27.71 1.25 10.32
N THR A 17 26.90 1.93 11.12
CA THR A 17 27.15 2.22 12.54
C THR A 17 26.01 1.68 13.39
N ASP A 18 26.14 1.72 14.71
CA ASP A 18 25.06 1.33 15.63
C ASP A 18 23.81 2.22 15.49
N SER A 19 23.97 3.47 15.01
CA SER A 19 22.88 4.38 14.67
C SER A 19 22.25 4.13 13.29
N GLY A 20 22.76 3.17 12.51
CA GLY A 20 22.31 2.85 11.16
C GLY A 20 23.31 3.23 10.07
N LEU A 21 22.79 3.46 8.86
CA LEU A 21 23.59 3.80 7.68
C LEU A 21 23.96 5.29 7.69
N ASN A 22 25.24 5.59 7.74
CA ASN A 22 25.78 6.94 7.56
C ASN A 22 26.31 7.10 6.15
N VAL A 23 25.67 7.97 5.37
CA VAL A 23 26.07 8.32 4.00
C VAL A 23 26.88 9.62 4.03
N PRO A 24 27.94 9.74 3.22
CA PRO A 24 28.71 10.97 3.12
C PRO A 24 27.94 12.07 2.37
N ASP A 25 28.25 13.33 2.66
CA ASP A 25 27.67 14.48 1.98
C ASP A 25 28.12 14.53 0.51
N GLU A 26 27.25 15.03 -0.38
CA GLU A 26 27.54 15.14 -1.82
C GLU A 26 28.79 15.99 -2.10
N ALA A 27 29.05 17.01 -1.29
CA ALA A 27 30.25 17.85 -1.40
C ALA A 27 31.55 17.04 -1.12
N ASP A 28 31.51 16.09 -0.20
CA ASP A 28 32.66 15.23 0.11
C ASP A 28 32.86 14.18 -0.98
N ILE A 29 31.76 13.64 -1.54
CA ILE A 29 31.79 12.75 -2.71
C ILE A 29 32.44 13.47 -3.91
N LEU A 30 32.01 14.71 -4.19
CA LEU A 30 32.56 15.54 -5.26
C LEU A 30 34.04 15.83 -5.08
N SER A 31 34.44 16.18 -3.87
CA SER A 31 35.84 16.42 -3.53
C SER A 31 36.68 15.16 -3.75
N GLY A 32 36.16 13.99 -3.36
CA GLY A 32 36.79 12.69 -3.63
C GLY A 32 36.91 12.38 -5.13
N ARG A 33 35.86 12.61 -5.92
CA ARG A 33 35.89 12.38 -7.38
C ARG A 33 36.88 13.30 -8.09
N LEU A 34 36.93 14.58 -7.72
CA LEU A 34 37.93 15.52 -8.28
C LEU A 34 39.36 15.09 -7.95
N SER A 35 39.58 14.54 -6.74
CA SER A 35 40.88 13.99 -6.35
C SER A 35 41.26 12.75 -7.17
N ASP A 36 40.32 11.82 -7.38
CA ASP A 36 40.51 10.65 -8.23
C ASP A 36 40.87 11.04 -9.68
N PHE A 37 40.14 12.01 -10.25
CA PHE A 37 40.43 12.51 -11.60
C PHE A 37 41.80 13.19 -11.69
N SER A 38 42.15 14.01 -10.69
CA SER A 38 43.46 14.65 -10.62
C SER A 38 44.59 13.62 -10.57
N GLY A 39 44.45 12.58 -9.76
CA GLY A 39 45.41 11.47 -9.69
C GLY A 39 45.55 10.71 -11.00
N ALA A 40 44.43 10.41 -11.67
CA ALA A 40 44.42 9.66 -12.92
C ALA A 40 45.00 10.44 -14.11
N LEU A 41 44.84 11.77 -14.13
CA LEU A 41 45.24 12.64 -15.25
C LEU A 41 46.57 13.39 -15.02
N GLY A 42 47.32 13.02 -13.98
CA GLY A 42 48.68 13.55 -13.75
C GLY A 42 48.73 14.91 -13.04
N GLY A 43 47.71 15.26 -12.24
CA GLY A 43 47.73 16.35 -11.26
C GLY A 43 47.48 17.76 -11.79
N ALA A 44 47.59 18.00 -13.10
CA ALA A 44 47.48 19.32 -13.72
C ALA A 44 46.11 19.60 -14.39
N MET A 45 45.04 19.00 -13.87
CA MET A 45 43.69 19.13 -14.43
C MET A 45 42.93 20.33 -13.82
N SER A 46 42.09 20.99 -14.61
CA SER A 46 41.13 21.98 -14.10
C SER A 46 40.08 21.32 -13.20
N THR A 47 39.95 21.81 -11.97
CA THR A 47 38.90 21.43 -11.00
C THR A 47 37.65 22.31 -11.10
N SER A 48 37.63 23.29 -12.01
CA SER A 48 36.43 24.11 -12.26
C SER A 48 35.24 23.23 -12.62
N LEU A 49 34.10 23.43 -11.96
CA LEU A 49 32.87 22.71 -12.29
C LEU A 49 32.37 23.00 -13.72
N SER A 50 32.84 24.07 -14.36
CA SER A 50 32.52 24.38 -15.76
C SER A 50 33.45 23.70 -16.78
N SER A 51 34.54 23.06 -16.36
CA SER A 51 35.37 22.28 -17.27
C SER A 51 34.71 20.94 -17.57
N PRO A 52 35.05 20.27 -18.69
CA PRO A 52 34.55 18.93 -18.98
C PRO A 52 34.77 17.95 -17.82
N GLN A 53 35.91 18.04 -17.12
CA GLN A 53 36.23 17.15 -16.01
C GLN A 53 35.43 17.48 -14.74
N GLY A 54 35.18 18.77 -14.47
CA GLY A 54 34.28 19.17 -13.38
C GLY A 54 32.84 18.76 -13.61
N GLN A 55 32.36 18.81 -14.86
CA GLN A 55 31.02 18.31 -15.23
C GLN A 55 30.91 16.79 -15.06
N LEU A 56 31.93 16.02 -15.47
CA LEU A 56 31.98 14.58 -15.26
C LEU A 56 31.99 14.22 -13.77
N ALA A 57 32.87 14.84 -12.98
CA ALA A 57 32.94 14.61 -11.54
C ALA A 57 31.62 14.98 -10.83
N SER A 58 30.97 16.06 -11.23
CA SER A 58 29.65 16.46 -10.72
C SER A 58 28.58 15.42 -11.05
N SER A 59 28.47 15.00 -12.32
CA SER A 59 27.50 13.99 -12.74
C SER A 59 27.71 12.65 -12.03
N GLU A 60 28.95 12.22 -11.85
CA GLU A 60 29.27 10.98 -11.13
C GLU A 60 28.93 11.10 -9.65
N SER A 61 29.20 12.25 -9.04
CA SER A 61 28.87 12.49 -7.62
C SER A 61 27.37 12.47 -7.37
N ALA A 62 26.58 13.07 -8.26
CA ALA A 62 25.12 13.02 -8.21
C ALA A 62 24.58 11.57 -8.33
N ILE A 63 25.20 10.74 -9.20
CA ILE A 63 24.83 9.32 -9.32
C ILE A 63 25.14 8.56 -8.02
N ILE A 64 26.31 8.80 -7.42
CA ILE A 64 26.72 8.16 -6.16
C ILE A 64 25.80 8.61 -5.02
N ALA A 65 25.49 9.91 -4.93
CA ALA A 65 24.58 10.47 -3.95
C ALA A 65 23.17 9.86 -4.07
N ASP A 66 22.61 9.77 -5.28
CA ASP A 66 21.31 9.11 -5.52
C ASP A 66 21.34 7.63 -5.09
N LYS A 67 22.43 6.89 -5.34
CA LYS A 67 22.55 5.51 -4.86
C LYS A 67 22.62 5.43 -3.34
N ASN A 68 23.33 6.34 -2.70
CA ASN A 68 23.44 6.42 -1.24
C ASN A 68 22.07 6.73 -0.61
N ASP A 69 21.31 7.67 -1.18
CA ASP A 69 19.95 8.00 -0.72
C ASP A 69 18.99 6.82 -0.87
N GLN A 70 19.07 6.10 -1.99
CA GLN A 70 18.27 4.89 -2.20
C GLN A 70 18.64 3.78 -1.19
N LEU A 71 19.92 3.63 -0.87
CA LEU A 71 20.37 2.68 0.15
C LEU A 71 19.86 3.09 1.54
N LEU A 72 19.94 4.38 1.89
CA LEU A 72 19.41 4.93 3.13
C LEU A 72 17.90 4.70 3.25
N TYR A 73 17.16 4.94 2.17
CA TYR A 73 15.73 4.65 2.10
C TYR A 73 15.47 3.18 2.42
N ILE A 74 16.14 2.23 1.74
CA ILE A 74 15.96 0.79 1.96
C ILE A 74 16.28 0.39 3.40
N VAL A 75 17.37 0.90 3.99
CA VAL A 75 17.72 0.60 5.39
C VAL A 75 16.64 1.10 6.35
N ASN A 76 16.11 2.30 6.12
CA ASN A 76 15.01 2.84 6.92
C ASN A 76 13.70 2.04 6.76
N GLN A 77 13.48 1.39 5.61
CA GLN A 77 12.31 0.53 5.40
C GLN A 77 12.32 -0.75 6.26
N VAL A 78 13.45 -1.12 6.87
CA VAL A 78 13.53 -2.25 7.80
C VAL A 78 12.82 -1.93 9.12
N ASN A 79 12.79 -0.66 9.53
CA ASN A 79 12.10 -0.24 10.75
C ASN A 79 10.58 -0.17 10.47
N PRO A 80 9.74 -0.96 11.18
CA PRO A 80 8.29 -0.96 10.99
C PRO A 80 7.64 0.43 11.10
N ASP A 81 8.14 1.30 11.98
CA ASP A 81 7.59 2.64 12.22
C ASP A 81 7.76 3.57 10.99
N PHE A 82 8.82 3.36 10.21
CA PHE A 82 9.14 4.15 9.01
C PHE A 82 8.81 3.45 7.70
N SER A 83 8.60 2.13 7.74
CA SER A 83 8.29 1.33 6.57
C SER A 83 7.00 1.76 5.86
N SER A 84 6.97 1.64 4.54
CA SER A 84 5.79 1.91 3.70
C SER A 84 5.74 1.01 2.46
N GLY A 85 4.57 0.97 1.82
CA GLY A 85 4.31 0.19 0.61
C GLY A 85 4.72 -1.27 0.76
N ARG A 86 5.40 -1.80 -0.27
CA ARG A 86 5.77 -3.23 -0.32
C ARG A 86 6.67 -3.69 0.83
N PHE A 87 7.47 -2.80 1.41
CA PHE A 87 8.33 -3.15 2.54
C PHE A 87 7.51 -3.31 3.81
N GLN A 88 6.56 -2.41 4.07
CA GLN A 88 5.62 -2.54 5.19
C GLN A 88 4.76 -3.81 5.04
N ASP A 89 4.28 -4.09 3.82
CA ASP A 89 3.50 -5.30 3.56
C ASP A 89 4.34 -6.57 3.80
N ALA A 90 5.61 -6.57 3.42
CA ALA A 90 6.53 -7.67 3.69
C ALA A 90 6.74 -7.88 5.20
N ILE A 91 6.89 -6.79 5.98
CA ILE A 91 6.96 -6.87 7.45
C ILE A 91 5.64 -7.42 8.01
N GLY A 92 4.49 -6.96 7.52
CA GLY A 92 3.19 -7.48 7.92
C GLY A 92 3.02 -8.98 7.66
N LYS A 93 3.53 -9.48 6.53
CA LYS A 93 3.50 -10.91 6.17
C LYS A 93 4.26 -11.80 7.15
N ILE A 94 5.32 -11.30 7.80
CA ILE A 94 6.01 -12.02 8.89
C ILE A 94 5.03 -12.35 10.03
N TYR A 95 4.02 -11.51 10.24
CA TYR A 95 2.97 -11.67 11.24
C TYR A 95 1.66 -12.26 10.66
N PHE A 96 1.71 -12.85 9.46
CA PHE A 96 0.54 -13.39 8.75
C PHE A 96 -0.56 -12.33 8.50
N LEU A 97 -0.18 -11.06 8.39
CA LEU A 97 -1.10 -9.97 8.06
C LEU A 97 -0.91 -9.56 6.60
N GLU A 98 -2.03 -9.45 5.89
CA GLU A 98 -2.11 -8.87 4.56
C GLU A 98 -2.86 -7.54 4.62
N ARG A 99 -2.48 -6.58 3.77
CA ARG A 99 -3.16 -5.28 3.67
C ARG A 99 -4.58 -5.50 3.17
N ARG A 100 -5.55 -4.86 3.81
CA ARG A 100 -6.92 -4.89 3.32
C ARG A 100 -6.99 -4.03 2.06
N GLY A 101 -7.27 -4.67 0.93
CA GLY A 101 -7.45 -4.00 -0.35
C GLY A 101 -8.69 -3.12 -0.36
N ALA A 102 -8.71 -2.16 -1.29
CA ALA A 102 -9.90 -1.37 -1.54
C ALA A 102 -11.01 -2.27 -2.11
N THR A 103 -12.24 -2.07 -1.65
CA THR A 103 -13.43 -2.80 -2.13
C THR A 103 -14.36 -1.83 -2.83
N GLY A 104 -15.06 -2.32 -3.86
CA GLY A 104 -16.08 -1.54 -4.57
C GLY A 104 -17.42 -1.62 -3.85
N THR A 105 -18.27 -0.61 -4.08
CA THR A 105 -19.65 -0.60 -3.59
C THR A 105 -20.45 -1.75 -4.18
N THR A 106 -21.17 -2.47 -3.33
CA THR A 106 -22.07 -3.55 -3.73
C THR A 106 -23.51 -3.09 -3.67
N VAL A 107 -24.29 -3.34 -4.72
CA VAL A 107 -25.70 -2.96 -4.82
C VAL A 107 -26.53 -4.12 -5.34
N THR A 108 -27.67 -4.38 -4.70
CA THR A 108 -28.66 -5.33 -5.21
C THR A 108 -29.58 -4.59 -6.18
N ALA A 109 -29.57 -5.01 -7.44
CA ALA A 109 -30.39 -4.43 -8.48
C ALA A 109 -31.37 -5.45 -9.05
N THR A 110 -32.59 -5.00 -9.28
CA THR A 110 -33.63 -5.75 -9.97
C THR A 110 -33.45 -5.58 -11.47
N CYS A 111 -33.07 -6.67 -12.13
CA CYS A 111 -32.99 -6.75 -13.58
C CYS A 111 -34.33 -7.19 -14.16
N THR A 112 -34.76 -6.56 -15.25
CA THR A 112 -36.04 -6.83 -15.91
C THR A 112 -35.83 -7.21 -17.37
N GLY A 113 -36.69 -8.06 -17.93
CA GLY A 113 -36.51 -8.53 -19.30
C GLY A 113 -37.38 -9.74 -19.66
N LEU A 114 -36.97 -10.44 -20.72
CA LEU A 114 -37.64 -11.62 -21.24
C LEU A 114 -37.49 -12.79 -20.26
N VAL A 115 -38.60 -13.48 -19.98
CA VAL A 115 -38.62 -14.65 -19.11
C VAL A 115 -37.70 -15.74 -19.68
N GLY A 116 -36.86 -16.32 -18.83
CA GLY A 116 -35.88 -17.34 -19.20
C GLY A 116 -34.55 -16.80 -19.73
N THR A 117 -34.38 -15.47 -19.84
CA THR A 117 -33.08 -14.88 -20.19
C THR A 117 -32.08 -15.05 -19.04
N LEU A 118 -30.92 -15.60 -19.37
CA LEU A 118 -29.78 -15.71 -18.46
C LEU A 118 -28.95 -14.41 -18.49
N ILE A 119 -28.74 -13.82 -17.33
CA ILE A 119 -27.77 -12.75 -17.08
C ILE A 119 -26.52 -13.43 -16.50
N PRO A 120 -25.45 -13.63 -17.29
CA PRO A 120 -24.24 -14.25 -16.80
C PRO A 120 -23.50 -13.33 -15.80
N ALA A 121 -22.70 -13.91 -14.92
CA ALA A 121 -21.70 -13.22 -14.13
C ALA A 121 -20.76 -12.45 -15.07
N GLY A 122 -20.38 -11.24 -14.68
CA GLY A 122 -19.65 -10.34 -15.57
C GLY A 122 -20.53 -9.42 -16.42
N SER A 123 -21.85 -9.48 -16.29
CA SER A 123 -22.78 -8.54 -16.95
C SER A 123 -22.64 -7.15 -16.36
N MET A 124 -22.69 -6.11 -17.19
CA MET A 124 -22.35 -4.75 -16.77
C MET A 124 -23.55 -3.80 -16.79
N ALA A 125 -23.74 -3.07 -15.70
CA ALA A 125 -24.67 -1.97 -15.55
C ALA A 125 -23.92 -0.67 -15.22
N GLN A 126 -24.58 0.48 -15.38
CA GLN A 126 -24.01 1.79 -15.12
C GLN A 126 -25.00 2.65 -14.35
N ASP A 127 -24.50 3.43 -13.40
CA ASP A 127 -25.30 4.42 -12.68
C ASP A 127 -25.40 5.77 -13.41
N GLU A 128 -26.20 6.69 -12.87
CA GLU A 128 -26.36 8.04 -13.41
C GLU A 128 -25.08 8.87 -13.39
N ALA A 129 -24.20 8.65 -12.40
CA ALA A 129 -22.91 9.33 -12.26
C ALA A 129 -21.84 8.78 -13.21
N GLY A 130 -22.10 7.64 -13.87
CA GLY A 130 -21.24 7.03 -14.85
C GLY A 130 -20.37 5.89 -14.32
N TYR A 131 -20.49 5.50 -13.05
CA TYR A 131 -19.79 4.35 -12.50
C TYR A 131 -20.35 3.04 -13.04
N LYS A 132 -19.45 2.08 -13.26
CA LYS A 132 -19.77 0.80 -13.88
C LYS A 132 -19.80 -0.28 -12.82
N TYR A 133 -20.83 -1.10 -12.86
CA TYR A 133 -21.01 -2.21 -11.94
C TYR A 133 -21.07 -3.53 -12.71
N VAL A 134 -20.57 -4.60 -12.11
CA VAL A 134 -20.50 -5.93 -12.69
C VAL A 134 -21.28 -6.93 -11.85
N SER A 135 -22.06 -7.82 -12.46
CA SER A 135 -22.78 -8.88 -11.74
C SER A 135 -21.81 -9.91 -11.17
N LEU A 136 -22.01 -10.27 -9.90
CA LEU A 136 -21.16 -11.24 -9.19
C LEU A 136 -21.55 -12.70 -9.46
N SER A 137 -22.80 -12.94 -9.85
CA SER A 137 -23.35 -14.28 -10.07
C SER A 137 -24.22 -14.31 -11.32
N ASP A 138 -24.36 -15.51 -11.87
CA ASP A 138 -25.37 -15.79 -12.88
C ASP A 138 -26.77 -15.66 -12.27
N ALA A 139 -27.71 -15.10 -13.03
CA ALA A 139 -29.10 -14.99 -12.64
C ALA A 139 -30.03 -15.12 -13.84
N THR A 140 -31.10 -15.90 -13.71
CA THR A 140 -32.09 -16.09 -14.78
C THR A 140 -33.36 -15.32 -14.47
N ILE A 141 -33.87 -14.56 -15.44
CA ILE A 141 -35.12 -13.82 -15.31
C ILE A 141 -36.28 -14.81 -15.15
N GLY A 142 -36.93 -14.76 -13.99
CA GLY A 142 -38.03 -15.65 -13.63
C GLY A 142 -39.34 -15.32 -14.35
N ALA A 143 -40.40 -16.08 -14.04
CA ALA A 143 -41.72 -15.90 -14.65
C ALA A 143 -42.36 -14.52 -14.39
N SER A 144 -41.91 -13.79 -13.36
CA SER A 144 -42.30 -12.40 -13.08
C SER A 144 -41.71 -11.38 -14.05
N GLY A 145 -40.80 -11.80 -14.96
CA GLY A 145 -40.07 -10.89 -15.85
C GLY A 145 -38.98 -10.08 -15.13
N GLN A 146 -38.65 -10.43 -13.88
CA GLN A 146 -37.63 -9.76 -13.08
C GLN A 146 -36.77 -10.77 -12.29
N VAL A 147 -35.56 -10.35 -11.92
CA VAL A 147 -34.66 -11.08 -11.00
C VAL A 147 -33.74 -10.11 -10.27
N ASP A 148 -33.48 -10.36 -9.00
CA ASP A 148 -32.52 -9.56 -8.21
C ASP A 148 -31.11 -10.12 -8.35
N VAL A 149 -30.14 -9.25 -8.63
CA VAL A 149 -28.74 -9.59 -8.86
C VAL A 149 -27.86 -8.64 -8.08
N VAL A 150 -26.79 -9.16 -7.47
CA VAL A 150 -25.80 -8.34 -6.78
C VAL A 150 -24.75 -7.86 -7.79
N PHE A 151 -24.59 -6.55 -7.85
CA PHE A 151 -23.64 -5.85 -8.69
C PHE A 151 -22.54 -5.21 -7.83
N LEU A 152 -21.29 -5.34 -8.28
CA LEU A 152 -20.10 -4.75 -7.65
C LEU A 152 -19.57 -3.61 -8.52
N ASN A 153 -19.33 -2.44 -7.93
CA ASN A 153 -18.70 -1.32 -8.61
C ASN A 153 -17.24 -1.67 -8.99
N LEU A 154 -16.85 -1.40 -10.24
CA LEU A 154 -15.48 -1.56 -10.71
C LEU A 154 -14.54 -0.49 -10.14
N SER A 155 -15.07 0.67 -9.78
CA SER A 155 -14.35 1.68 -9.01
C SER A 155 -14.38 1.30 -7.53
N THR A 156 -13.20 1.17 -6.94
CA THR A 156 -13.02 0.89 -5.52
C THR A 156 -13.22 2.13 -4.66
N GLY A 157 -13.50 1.94 -3.37
CA GLY A 157 -13.73 3.01 -2.40
C GLY A 157 -15.21 3.19 -2.08
N PRO A 158 -15.54 4.12 -1.17
CA PRO A 158 -16.90 4.37 -0.69
C PRO A 158 -17.73 5.17 -1.70
N VAL A 159 -17.88 4.66 -2.93
CA VAL A 159 -18.67 5.29 -3.98
C VAL A 159 -20.15 5.12 -3.69
N GLY A 160 -20.89 6.21 -3.49
CA GLY A 160 -22.33 6.13 -3.22
C GLY A 160 -23.14 5.65 -4.43
N CYS A 161 -24.04 4.70 -4.21
CA CYS A 161 -25.06 4.29 -5.18
C CYS A 161 -26.45 4.46 -4.55
N PRO A 162 -27.07 5.65 -4.61
CA PRO A 162 -28.41 5.88 -4.04
C PRO A 162 -29.49 5.03 -4.72
N ALA A 163 -30.66 4.88 -4.08
CA ALA A 163 -31.78 4.15 -4.67
C ALA A 163 -32.19 4.75 -6.03
N GLY A 164 -32.42 3.90 -7.03
CA GLY A 164 -32.84 4.25 -8.37
C GLY A 164 -31.75 4.78 -9.31
N THR A 165 -30.51 4.93 -8.85
CA THR A 165 -29.44 5.51 -9.70
C THR A 165 -28.76 4.47 -10.60
N LEU A 166 -28.78 3.18 -10.25
CA LEU A 166 -28.28 2.11 -11.12
C LEU A 166 -29.35 1.74 -12.15
N ASN A 167 -29.45 2.53 -13.21
CA ASN A 167 -30.59 2.47 -14.14
C ASN A 167 -30.24 2.27 -15.63
N LYS A 168 -28.96 2.08 -15.98
CA LYS A 168 -28.52 1.88 -17.36
C LYS A 168 -27.82 0.52 -17.52
N ILE A 169 -28.15 -0.19 -18.60
CA ILE A 169 -27.40 -1.39 -19.02
C ILE A 169 -26.19 -0.92 -19.82
N TYR A 170 -24.98 -1.29 -19.39
CA TYR A 170 -23.74 -0.88 -20.05
C TYR A 170 -23.39 -1.80 -21.23
N LYS A 171 -23.53 -3.12 -21.04
CA LYS A 171 -23.31 -4.12 -22.09
C LYS A 171 -24.61 -4.85 -22.38
N ALA A 172 -25.18 -4.62 -23.56
CA ALA A 172 -26.46 -5.20 -23.95
C ALA A 172 -26.39 -6.74 -24.01
N ILE A 173 -27.36 -7.38 -23.38
CA ILE A 173 -27.59 -8.83 -23.45
C ILE A 173 -28.99 -9.03 -24.05
N PRO A 174 -29.15 -9.82 -25.12
CA PRO A 174 -30.46 -10.10 -25.70
C PRO A 174 -31.44 -10.63 -24.66
N GLY A 175 -32.56 -9.93 -24.48
CA GLY A 175 -33.58 -10.25 -23.49
C GLY A 175 -33.42 -9.57 -22.13
N TRP A 176 -32.31 -8.87 -21.86
CA TRP A 176 -32.21 -7.98 -20.70
C TRP A 176 -32.63 -6.56 -21.10
N SER A 177 -33.68 -6.02 -20.47
CA SER A 177 -34.35 -4.79 -20.89
C SER A 177 -34.22 -3.63 -19.90
N GLY A 178 -34.00 -3.91 -18.62
CA GLY A 178 -33.83 -2.86 -17.61
C GLY A 178 -33.07 -3.32 -16.37
N VAL A 179 -32.56 -2.34 -15.63
CA VAL A 179 -31.94 -2.54 -14.32
C VAL A 179 -32.36 -1.36 -13.43
N THR A 180 -32.66 -1.62 -12.17
CA THR A 180 -32.92 -0.58 -11.17
C THR A 180 -32.61 -1.11 -9.77
N ASN A 181 -32.10 -0.28 -8.87
CA ASN A 181 -31.88 -0.65 -7.48
C ASN A 181 -32.94 -0.03 -6.57
N ALA A 182 -33.69 -0.86 -5.83
CA ALA A 182 -34.75 -0.39 -4.93
C ALA A 182 -34.20 0.26 -3.65
N SER A 183 -32.99 -0.12 -3.24
CA SER A 183 -32.29 0.41 -2.06
C SER A 183 -30.91 0.92 -2.43
N ALA A 184 -30.34 1.77 -1.58
CA ALA A 184 -28.97 2.24 -1.75
C ALA A 184 -27.98 1.08 -1.63
N GLY A 185 -26.91 1.12 -2.42
CA GLY A 185 -25.81 0.18 -2.32
C GLY A 185 -25.04 0.33 -1.00
N VAL A 186 -24.42 -0.77 -0.57
CA VAL A 186 -23.48 -0.79 0.56
C VAL A 186 -22.14 -0.25 0.07
N PRO A 187 -21.67 0.92 0.57
CA PRO A 187 -20.42 1.51 0.12
C PRO A 187 -19.24 0.57 0.35
N GLY A 188 -18.32 0.56 -0.62
CA GLY A 188 -17.03 -0.10 -0.46
C GLY A 188 -16.12 0.61 0.54
N SER A 189 -14.90 0.12 0.65
CA SER A 189 -13.85 0.68 1.50
C SER A 189 -12.65 1.11 0.68
N ASP A 190 -11.96 2.15 1.13
CA ASP A 190 -10.64 2.49 0.60
C ASP A 190 -9.60 1.42 0.99
N GLU A 191 -8.47 1.45 0.31
CA GLU A 191 -7.32 0.63 0.69
C GLU A 191 -6.83 1.05 2.08
N GLU A 192 -6.48 0.07 2.90
CA GLU A 192 -5.99 0.32 4.26
C GLU A 192 -4.73 1.19 4.24
N THR A 193 -4.76 2.28 5.00
CA THR A 193 -3.65 3.25 5.03
C THR A 193 -2.39 2.66 5.69
N ARG A 194 -1.25 3.32 5.49
CA ARG A 194 0.02 2.96 6.17
C ARG A 194 -0.14 2.95 7.70
N ALA A 195 -0.84 3.96 8.24
CA ALA A 195 -1.00 4.14 9.68
C ALA A 195 -1.93 3.08 10.27
N ASP A 196 -3.06 2.80 9.60
CA ASP A 196 -4.03 1.80 10.07
C ASP A 196 -3.43 0.39 10.02
N PHE A 197 -2.69 0.07 8.95
CA PHE A 197 -1.99 -1.21 8.84
C PHE A 197 -0.98 -1.41 9.96
N GLU A 198 -0.18 -0.40 10.30
CA GLU A 198 0.79 -0.49 11.39
C GLU A 198 0.11 -0.60 12.76
N ASN A 199 -0.97 0.16 12.98
CA ASN A 199 -1.77 0.03 14.20
C ASN A 199 -2.34 -1.38 14.35
N ARG A 200 -2.88 -1.96 13.26
CA ARG A 200 -3.38 -3.33 13.26
C ARG A 200 -2.26 -4.35 13.49
N ARG A 201 -1.09 -4.15 12.89
CA ARG A 201 0.10 -4.99 13.13
C ARG A 201 0.51 -4.97 14.59
N ARG A 202 0.66 -3.78 15.20
CA ARG A 202 0.97 -3.62 16.63
C ARG A 202 -0.04 -4.33 17.52
N ASN A 203 -1.32 -4.15 17.24
CA ASN A 203 -2.40 -4.81 17.99
C ASN A 203 -2.35 -6.35 17.84
N SER A 204 -2.07 -6.86 16.65
CA SER A 204 -1.92 -8.31 16.42
C SER A 204 -0.75 -8.91 17.20
N VAL A 205 0.39 -8.21 17.24
CA VAL A 205 1.54 -8.61 18.05
C VAL A 205 1.21 -8.57 19.55
N ALA A 206 0.53 -7.51 20.00
CA ALA A 206 0.13 -7.36 21.39
C ALA A 206 -0.80 -8.50 21.85
N ARG A 207 -1.78 -8.92 21.03
CA ARG A 207 -2.67 -10.05 21.34
C ARG A 207 -1.93 -11.38 21.54
N ASN A 208 -0.87 -11.62 20.77
CA ASN A 208 -0.09 -12.85 20.87
C ASN A 208 0.89 -12.87 22.05
N ALA A 209 1.11 -11.74 22.72
CA ALA A 209 1.88 -11.73 23.96
C ALA A 209 1.10 -12.46 25.06
N ARG A 210 1.71 -13.42 25.74
CA ARG A 210 1.10 -14.07 26.92
C ARG A 210 1.67 -13.42 28.18
N ASN A 211 0.82 -13.17 29.18
CA ASN A 211 1.19 -12.66 30.51
C ASN A 211 1.84 -11.25 30.57
N ILE A 212 1.45 -10.32 29.69
CA ILE A 212 1.80 -8.89 29.80
C ILE A 212 0.50 -8.08 29.78
N LEU A 213 0.42 -6.99 30.56
CA LEU A 213 -0.78 -6.14 30.68
C LEU A 213 -1.31 -5.67 29.32
N GLU A 214 -0.41 -5.30 28.41
CA GLU A 214 -0.76 -4.85 27.05
C GLU A 214 -1.44 -5.95 26.22
N ALA A 215 -1.16 -7.23 26.51
CA ALA A 215 -1.82 -8.33 25.82
C ALA A 215 -3.28 -8.50 26.23
N ILE A 216 -3.54 -8.40 27.55
CA ILE A 216 -4.90 -8.44 28.10
C ILE A 216 -5.70 -7.27 27.51
N ARG A 217 -5.09 -6.09 27.43
CA ARG A 217 -5.70 -4.90 26.82
C ARG A 217 -6.04 -5.12 25.34
N GLY A 218 -5.08 -5.65 24.57
CA GLY A 218 -5.23 -5.91 23.14
C GLY A 218 -6.28 -6.96 22.79
N GLU A 219 -6.45 -7.98 23.64
CA GLU A 219 -7.47 -9.02 23.50
C GLU A 219 -8.89 -8.45 23.73
N ILE A 220 -9.08 -7.72 24.84
CA ILE A 220 -10.41 -7.17 25.19
C ILE A 220 -10.91 -6.18 24.15
N LEU A 221 -10.04 -5.27 23.66
CA LEU A 221 -10.39 -4.32 22.60
C LEU A 221 -10.75 -4.98 21.27
N SER A 222 -10.46 -6.28 21.11
CA SER A 222 -10.64 -6.97 19.84
C SER A 222 -11.73 -8.01 19.80
N THR A 223 -11.96 -8.67 20.93
CA THR A 223 -12.84 -9.83 21.01
C THR A 223 -14.21 -9.42 21.55
N VAL A 224 -14.32 -8.24 22.16
CA VAL A 224 -15.58 -7.72 22.73
C VAL A 224 -16.12 -6.59 21.86
N GLU A 225 -17.30 -6.79 21.27
CA GLU A 225 -18.02 -5.74 20.54
C GLU A 225 -18.44 -4.58 21.47
N ASN A 226 -18.40 -3.35 20.95
CA ASN A 226 -18.79 -2.10 21.61
C ASN A 226 -17.92 -1.61 22.78
N VAL A 227 -16.66 -2.06 22.87
CA VAL A 227 -15.70 -1.51 23.85
C VAL A 227 -14.95 -0.32 23.26
N VAL A 228 -15.04 0.83 23.93
CA VAL A 228 -14.43 2.11 23.48
C VAL A 228 -13.04 2.35 24.10
N ASP A 229 -12.82 1.93 25.35
CA ASP A 229 -11.52 2.03 26.02
C ASP A 229 -11.35 0.94 27.09
N VAL A 230 -10.10 0.53 27.33
CA VAL A 230 -9.70 -0.50 28.29
C VAL A 230 -8.42 -0.08 28.99
N TYR A 231 -8.46 -0.07 30.33
CA TYR A 231 -7.31 0.15 31.20
C TYR A 231 -7.00 -1.13 31.98
N VAL A 232 -5.75 -1.60 31.96
CA VAL A 232 -5.31 -2.84 32.62
C VAL A 232 -4.18 -2.53 33.61
N THR A 233 -4.27 -3.07 34.82
CA THR A 233 -3.27 -2.93 35.88
C THR A 233 -2.95 -4.29 36.53
N HIS A 234 -1.77 -4.41 37.16
CA HIS A 234 -1.42 -5.58 37.98
C HIS A 234 -1.08 -5.11 39.39
N ASN A 235 -1.23 -6.01 40.37
CA ASN A 235 -0.81 -5.77 41.75
C ASN A 235 0.62 -6.29 41.96
N PRO A 236 1.67 -5.44 41.95
CA PRO A 236 3.01 -5.89 42.28
C PRO A 236 3.06 -6.24 43.77
N LYS A 237 3.32 -7.50 44.11
CA LYS A 237 3.67 -7.86 45.50
C LYS A 237 4.94 -7.11 45.88
N LYS A 238 4.91 -6.34 46.98
CA LYS A 238 6.13 -5.91 47.66
C LYS A 238 6.85 -7.17 48.14
N THR A 239 7.96 -7.52 47.51
CA THR A 239 8.94 -8.43 48.11
C THR A 239 9.52 -7.75 49.35
N GLU A 240 9.41 -8.43 50.49
CA GLU A 240 10.14 -8.10 51.73
C GLU A 240 11.65 -8.13 51.51
#